data_AF-A0A4D4KX81-F1
#
_entry.id   AF-A0A4D4KX81-F1
#
_cell.length_a   1.000
_cell.length_b   1.000
_cell.length_c   1.000
_cell.angle_alpha   90.00
_cell.angle_beta   90.00
_cell.angle_gamma   90.00
#
_symmetry.space_group_name_H-M   'P 1'
#
loop_
_entity.id
_entity.type
_entity.pdbx_description
1 polymer ?
#
loop_
_entity_poly.entity_id
_entity_poly.type
_entity_poly.pdbx_seq_one_letter_code
_entity_poly.pdbx_strand_id
1 'polypeptide(L)'
;MLVIEHDMRFIFNLCDRVAVLVQGQKLVEGTSEVVQSDERVIAAYLGTPFEGAPGAEEAAEVEAAEAGATTGATGGTTTGATDEAQRGTTARTEDGQ
;
A
#
# COMPACT_ATOMS: atom_id res chain seq x y z
N MET A 1 17.15 -27.94 11.86
CA MET A 1 16.58 -26.69 12.42
C MET A 1 15.37 -26.33 11.57
N LEU A 2 14.27 -25.92 12.17
CA LEU A 2 13.07 -25.47 11.45
C LEU A 2 12.78 -24.04 11.91
N VAL A 3 12.68 -23.13 10.95
CA VAL A 3 12.41 -21.70 11.17
C VAL A 3 11.26 -21.31 10.27
N ILE A 4 10.35 -20.47 10.79
CA ILE A 4 9.24 -19.91 10.05
C ILE A 4 9.35 -18.39 10.19
N GLU A 5 9.55 -17.70 9.07
CA GLU A 5 9.70 -16.25 8.99
C GLU A 5 9.02 -15.71 7.73
N HIS A 6 8.71 -14.42 7.74
CA HIS A 6 8.13 -13.71 6.59
C HIS A 6 9.17 -12.90 5.80
N ASP A 7 10.34 -12.59 6.38
CA ASP A 7 11.43 -11.95 5.64
C ASP A 7 12.16 -12.99 4.78
N MET A 8 11.92 -12.93 3.48
CA MET A 8 12.50 -13.85 2.51
C MET A 8 14.03 -13.70 2.38
N ARG A 9 14.59 -12.50 2.56
CA ARG A 9 16.06 -12.30 2.50
C ARG A 9 16.73 -13.02 3.67
N PHE A 10 16.11 -13.02 4.84
CA PHE A 10 16.61 -13.77 5.98
C PHE A 10 16.52 -15.28 5.74
N ILE A 11 15.36 -15.77 5.28
CA ILE A 11 15.16 -17.21 4.97
C ILE A 11 16.21 -17.71 3.97
N PHE A 12 16.44 -16.98 2.86
CA PHE A 12 17.33 -17.44 1.80
C PHE A 12 18.81 -17.40 2.17
N ASN A 13 19.22 -16.54 3.11
CA ASN A 13 20.61 -16.51 3.60
C ASN A 13 20.89 -17.57 4.66
N LEU A 14 19.85 -18.10 5.34
CA LEU A 14 20.02 -19.01 6.46
C LEU A 14 19.73 -20.48 6.12
N CYS A 15 18.88 -20.75 5.12
CA CYS A 15 18.34 -22.08 4.87
C CYS A 15 18.90 -22.73 3.59
N ASP A 16 19.45 -23.94 3.72
CA ASP A 16 19.89 -24.76 2.57
C ASP A 16 18.73 -25.28 1.72
N ARG A 17 17.56 -25.50 2.35
CA ARG A 17 16.33 -25.93 1.70
C ARG A 17 15.14 -25.14 2.21
N VAL A 18 14.25 -24.78 1.30
CA VAL A 18 13.06 -23.97 1.57
C VAL A 18 11.83 -24.70 1.02
N ALA A 19 10.77 -24.74 1.82
CA ALA A 19 9.45 -25.22 1.40
C ALA A 19 8.46 -24.06 1.49
N VAL A 20 7.74 -23.80 0.39
CA VAL A 20 6.71 -22.76 0.34
C VAL A 20 5.33 -23.39 0.37
N LEU A 21 4.47 -22.89 1.24
CA LEU A 21 3.07 -23.31 1.33
C LEU A 21 2.16 -22.16 0.95
N VAL A 22 1.14 -22.45 0.15
CA VAL A 22 0.04 -21.53 -0.18
C VAL A 22 -1.26 -22.19 0.25
N GLN A 23 -2.05 -21.49 1.07
CA GLN A 23 -3.31 -22.02 1.62
C GLN A 23 -3.15 -23.39 2.30
N GLY A 24 -2.04 -23.57 3.01
CA GLY A 24 -1.72 -24.82 3.71
C GLY A 24 -1.28 -25.97 2.80
N GLN A 25 -1.13 -25.75 1.49
CA GLN A 25 -0.66 -26.75 0.53
C GLN A 25 0.75 -26.42 0.05
N LYS A 26 1.59 -27.46 -0.12
CA LYS A 26 2.97 -27.28 -0.59
C LYS A 26 2.97 -26.85 -2.06
N LEU A 27 3.51 -25.67 -2.31
CA LEU A 27 3.66 -25.10 -3.65
C LEU A 27 4.95 -25.60 -4.32
N VAL A 28 6.08 -25.45 -3.62
CA VAL A 28 7.41 -25.85 -4.09
C VAL A 28 8.34 -26.14 -2.91
N GLU A 29 9.33 -26.98 -3.13
CA GLU A 29 10.38 -27.31 -2.17
C GLU A 29 11.71 -27.51 -2.91
N GLY A 30 12.77 -26.81 -2.48
CA GLY A 30 14.05 -26.82 -3.20
C GLY A 30 15.15 -26.06 -2.47
N THR A 31 16.25 -25.75 -3.16
CA THR A 31 17.25 -24.79 -2.67
C THR A 31 16.67 -23.38 -2.68
N SER A 32 17.35 -22.44 -2.03
CA SER A 32 16.96 -21.03 -2.09
C SER A 32 16.91 -20.49 -3.52
N GLU A 33 17.84 -20.85 -4.42
CA GLU A 33 17.77 -20.40 -5.82
C GLU A 33 16.55 -20.92 -6.57
N VAL A 34 16.21 -22.20 -6.37
CA VAL A 34 15.04 -22.81 -7.03
C VAL A 34 13.75 -22.14 -6.56
N VAL A 35 13.63 -21.86 -5.26
CA VAL A 35 12.43 -21.23 -4.71
C VAL A 35 12.33 -19.75 -5.11
N GLN A 36 13.46 -19.04 -5.15
CA GLN A 36 13.51 -17.62 -5.56
C GLN A 36 13.14 -17.39 -7.02
N SER A 37 13.46 -18.36 -7.89
CA SER A 37 13.18 -18.28 -9.34
C SER A 37 11.81 -18.84 -9.72
N ASP A 38 11.05 -19.39 -8.78
CA ASP A 38 9.72 -19.95 -9.06
C ASP A 38 8.68 -18.82 -9.20
N GLU A 39 8.19 -18.61 -10.42
CA GLU A 39 7.18 -17.59 -10.73
C GLU A 39 5.92 -17.69 -9.86
N ARG A 40 5.54 -18.89 -9.43
CA ARG A 40 4.36 -19.10 -8.58
C ARG A 40 4.61 -18.61 -7.15
N VAL A 41 5.85 -18.72 -6.67
CA VAL A 41 6.26 -18.16 -5.36
C VAL A 41 6.27 -16.64 -5.44
N ILE A 42 6.82 -16.09 -6.52
CA ILE A 42 6.85 -14.64 -6.77
C ILE A 42 5.42 -14.10 -6.81
N ALA A 43 4.54 -14.72 -7.60
CA ALA A 43 3.14 -14.30 -7.70
C ALA A 43 2.38 -14.45 -6.37
N ALA A 44 2.65 -15.50 -5.58
CA ALA A 44 2.02 -15.67 -4.27
C ALA A 44 2.50 -14.63 -3.23
N TYR A 45 3.70 -14.07 -3.38
CA TYR A 45 4.29 -13.10 -2.46
C TYR A 45 4.03 -11.64 -2.87
N LEU A 46 4.15 -11.33 -4.17
CA LEU A 46 4.04 -9.98 -4.73
C LEU A 46 2.69 -9.71 -5.42
N GLY A 47 1.88 -10.74 -5.64
CA GLY A 47 0.71 -10.68 -6.52
C GLY A 47 1.07 -10.96 -7.97
N THR A 48 0.05 -11.17 -8.81
CA THR A 48 0.23 -11.28 -10.26
C THR A 48 0.51 -9.90 -10.85
N PRO A 49 1.47 -9.77 -11.79
CA PRO A 49 1.58 -8.57 -12.61
C PRO A 49 0.21 -8.27 -13.23
N PHE A 50 -0.23 -7.03 -13.17
CA PHE A 50 -1.51 -6.63 -13.77
C PHE A 50 -1.44 -6.88 -15.28
N GLU A 51 -2.20 -7.86 -15.80
CA GLU A 51 -2.40 -8.06 -17.23
C GLU A 51 -3.36 -6.98 -17.74
N GLY A 52 -2.82 -5.79 -17.94
CA GLY A 52 -3.48 -4.64 -18.51
C GLY A 52 -2.54 -3.45 -18.44
N ALA A 53 -2.53 -2.58 -19.45
CA ALA A 53 -2.08 -1.22 -19.16
C ALA A 53 -3.02 -0.68 -18.05
N PRO A 54 -2.51 0.04 -17.02
CA PRO A 54 -3.41 0.75 -16.12
C PRO A 54 -4.43 1.52 -16.95
N GLY A 55 -5.70 1.46 -16.57
CA GLY A 55 -6.74 2.19 -17.29
C GLY A 55 -6.33 3.66 -17.41
N ALA A 56 -6.72 4.32 -18.50
CA ALA A 56 -6.32 5.70 -18.75
C ALA A 56 -6.65 6.64 -17.57
N GLU A 57 -7.66 6.28 -16.78
CA GLU A 57 -8.07 6.96 -15.55
C GLU A 57 -7.07 6.74 -14.40
N GLU A 58 -6.68 5.48 -14.13
CA GLU A 58 -5.69 5.15 -13.09
C GLU A 58 -4.29 5.68 -13.44
N ALA A 59 -3.91 5.69 -14.72
CA ALA A 59 -2.67 6.32 -15.18
C ALA A 59 -2.70 7.85 -15.03
N ALA A 60 -3.84 8.49 -15.31
CA ALA A 60 -4.00 9.93 -15.17
C ALA A 60 -3.94 10.38 -13.70
N GLU A 61 -4.44 9.57 -12.76
CA GLU A 61 -4.35 9.84 -11.33
C GLU A 61 -2.90 9.78 -10.82
N VAL A 62 -2.09 8.83 -11.30
CA VAL A 62 -0.66 8.74 -10.98
C VAL A 62 0.10 9.93 -11.57
N GLU A 63 -0.13 10.28 -12.83
CA GLU A 63 0.48 11.43 -13.50
C GLU A 63 0.13 12.76 -12.80
N ALA A 64 -1.13 12.91 -12.35
CA ALA A 64 -1.56 14.08 -11.59
C ALA A 64 -0.89 14.16 -10.21
N ALA A 65 -0.64 13.02 -9.56
CA ALA A 65 0.08 12.96 -8.29
C ALA A 65 1.58 13.27 -8.47
N GLU A 66 2.21 12.79 -9.54
CA GLU A 66 3.62 13.05 -9.85
C GLU A 66 3.88 14.51 -10.25
N ALA A 67 2.96 15.14 -10.99
CA ALA A 67 3.02 16.57 -11.31
C ALA A 67 2.95 17.48 -10.07
N GLY A 68 2.33 17.00 -8.98
CA GLY A 68 2.29 17.70 -7.69
C GLY A 68 3.57 17.57 -6.84
N ALA A 69 4.41 16.57 -7.11
CA ALA A 69 5.60 16.28 -6.30
C ALA A 69 6.81 17.18 -6.63
N THR A 70 6.79 17.90 -7.75
CA THR A 70 7.79 18.91 -8.10
C THR A 70 7.45 20.29 -7.52
N THR A 71 7.11 20.39 -6.24
CA THR A 71 7.22 21.66 -5.48
C THR A 71 7.40 21.38 -3.99
N GLY A 72 8.64 21.50 -3.51
CA GLY A 72 8.91 21.95 -2.14
C GLY A 72 9.03 20.87 -1.06
N ALA A 73 10.27 20.46 -0.79
CA ALA A 73 10.67 20.23 0.59
C ALA A 73 10.51 21.55 1.36
N THR A 74 9.59 21.64 2.34
CA THR A 74 9.68 22.41 3.60
C THR A 74 8.41 22.23 4.45
N GLY A 75 8.57 21.61 5.63
CA GLY A 75 7.96 22.08 6.87
C GLY A 75 6.53 21.66 7.26
N GLY A 76 6.44 20.79 8.29
CA GLY A 76 5.52 21.02 9.42
C GLY A 76 4.15 20.35 9.38
N THR A 77 4.06 19.12 9.88
CA THR A 77 2.80 18.53 10.36
C THR A 77 2.30 19.32 11.57
N THR A 78 1.15 19.99 11.47
CA THR A 78 0.39 20.43 12.65
C THR A 78 -1.07 20.03 12.52
N THR A 79 -1.45 19.12 13.40
CA THR A 79 -2.77 18.57 13.71
C THR A 79 -3.85 19.65 13.82
N GLY A 80 -4.97 19.49 13.11
CA GLY A 80 -6.16 20.32 13.24
C GLY A 80 -6.95 20.01 14.51
N ALA A 81 -7.18 21.03 15.33
CA ALA A 81 -8.16 21.02 16.41
C ALA A 81 -8.88 22.39 16.48
N THR A 82 -10.22 22.29 16.47
CA THR A 82 -11.25 23.16 17.09
C THR A 82 -11.63 24.52 16.50
N ASP A 83 -12.95 24.60 16.24
CA ASP A 83 -13.92 25.63 16.65
C ASP A 83 -14.36 26.69 15.61
N GLU A 84 -15.52 26.43 14.98
CA GLU A 84 -16.27 27.42 14.20
C GLU A 84 -17.34 28.09 15.08
N ALA A 85 -16.91 29.12 15.80
CA ALA A 85 -17.81 30.11 16.38
C ALA A 85 -18.10 31.23 15.38
N GLN A 86 -19.40 31.46 15.15
CA GLN A 86 -20.03 32.78 15.00
C GLN A 86 -20.00 33.50 13.64
N ARG A 87 -21.10 33.34 12.88
CA ARG A 87 -21.74 34.37 12.01
C ARG A 87 -23.25 34.08 11.97
N GLY A 88 -24.20 34.99 12.13
CA GLY A 88 -24.16 36.44 12.31
C GLY A 88 -25.56 36.93 12.69
N THR A 89 -25.57 38.02 13.45
CA THR A 89 -26.70 38.87 13.84
C THR A 89 -27.36 39.55 12.63
N THR A 90 -28.70 39.70 12.66
CA THR A 90 -29.52 40.91 12.33
C THR A 90 -31.00 40.45 12.19
N ALA A 91 -31.85 40.58 13.22
CA ALA A 91 -32.59 41.76 13.70
C ALA A 91 -33.89 42.09 12.92
N ARG A 92 -34.99 42.22 13.71
CA ARG A 92 -36.25 42.97 13.45
C ARG A 92 -37.24 42.33 12.46
N THR A 93 -38.57 42.30 12.63
CA THR A 93 -39.56 42.77 13.63
C THR A 93 -40.96 42.54 13.03
N GLU A 94 -42.00 42.40 13.88
CA GLU A 94 -43.46 42.53 13.54
C GLU A 94 -44.04 41.45 12.60
N ASP A 95 -45.29 41.00 12.64
CA ASP A 95 -46.48 41.24 13.47
C ASP A 95 -47.42 40.02 13.29
N GLY A 96 -48.45 39.91 14.13
CA GLY A 96 -49.21 38.69 14.39
C GLY A 96 -50.17 38.15 13.32
N GLN A 97 -50.66 36.93 13.58
CA GLN A 97 -52.08 36.62 13.85
C GLN A 97 -52.18 35.21 14.46
#